data_AF-X1DI83-F1
#
_entry.id   AF-X1DI83-F1
#
_cell.length_a   1.000
_cell.length_b   1.000
_cell.length_c   1.000
_cell.angle_alpha   90.00
_cell.angle_beta   90.00
_cell.angle_gamma   90.00
#
_symmetry.space_group_name_H-M   'P 1'
#
loop_
_entity.id
_entity.type
_entity.pdbx_description
1 polymer ?
#
loop_
_entity_poly.entity_id
_entity_poly.type
_entity_poly.pdbx_seq_one_letter_code
_entity_poly.pdbx_strand_id
1 'polypeptide(L)'
;MEFITKEDLNGIKTPLYETHVKLGARMVNFAGWLMPVQYESILKEHETVRTLAGVFDISHMGEFIFEGPDVIPFLQYLMVNDLKLLEKSKGQYSCMCYENGL
;
A
#
# COMPACT_ATOMS: atom_id res chain seq x y z
N MET A 1 13.84 -14.13 20.24
CA MET A 1 12.45 -13.63 20.40
C MET A 1 12.59 -12.16 20.75
N GLU A 2 12.49 -11.27 19.76
CA GLU A 2 12.54 -9.83 20.02
C GLU A 2 11.16 -9.38 20.49
N PHE A 3 11.11 -8.80 21.68
CA PHE A 3 9.89 -8.26 22.27
C PHE A 3 9.54 -6.95 21.57
N ILE A 4 8.31 -6.86 21.05
CA ILE A 4 7.75 -5.61 20.50
C ILE A 4 7.68 -4.60 21.65
N THR A 5 8.37 -3.48 21.49
CA THR A 5 8.36 -2.39 22.46
C THR A 5 7.12 -1.51 22.28
N LYS A 6 6.80 -0.67 23.28
CA LYS A 6 5.71 0.30 23.14
C LYS A 6 5.95 1.33 22.03
N GLU A 7 7.20 1.61 21.69
CA GLU A 7 7.56 2.51 20.58
C GLU A 7 7.26 1.90 19.20
N ASP A 8 7.41 0.57 19.08
CA ASP A 8 7.08 -0.18 17.86
C ASP A 8 5.58 -0.19 17.53
N LEU A 9 4.73 0.30 18.44
CA LEU A 9 3.28 0.40 18.28
C LEU A 9 2.75 1.85 18.26
N ASN A 10 3.63 2.84 18.10
CA ASN A 10 3.24 4.24 17.92
C ASN A 10 2.95 4.56 16.43
N GLY A 11 1.77 4.20 15.94
CA GLY A 11 1.38 4.45 14.54
C GLY A 11 -0.12 4.60 14.32
N ILE A 12 -0.49 5.08 13.14
CA ILE A 12 -1.87 5.22 12.68
C ILE A 12 -2.47 3.83 12.46
N LYS A 13 -3.68 3.60 12.94
CA LYS A 13 -4.41 2.34 12.77
C LYS A 13 -5.18 2.34 11.44
N THR A 14 -5.10 1.23 10.69
CA THR A 14 -6.01 0.99 9.56
C THR A 14 -7.41 0.60 10.07
N PRO A 15 -8.46 0.68 9.23
CA PRO A 15 -9.80 0.20 9.60
C PRO A 15 -9.83 -1.28 10.03
N LEU A 16 -8.85 -2.09 9.59
CA LEU A 16 -8.78 -3.52 9.87
C LEU A 16 -7.85 -3.87 11.04
N TYR A 17 -7.28 -2.88 11.74
CA TYR A 17 -6.33 -3.10 12.83
C TYR A 17 -6.82 -4.12 13.88
N GLU A 18 -8.06 -3.94 14.38
CA GLU A 18 -8.61 -4.83 15.41
C GLU A 18 -8.85 -6.25 14.88
N THR A 19 -9.10 -6.41 13.57
CA THR A 19 -9.21 -7.73 12.92
C THR A 19 -7.85 -8.43 12.90
N HIS A 20 -6.79 -7.71 12.54
CA HIS A 20 -5.43 -8.25 12.52
C HIS A 20 -4.99 -8.73 13.90
N VAL A 21 -5.23 -7.92 14.94
CA VAL A 21 -4.91 -8.29 16.33
C VAL A 21 -5.65 -9.56 16.75
N LYS A 22 -6.95 -9.67 16.42
CA LYS A 22 -7.76 -10.87 16.72
C LYS A 22 -7.27 -12.12 15.98
N LEU A 23 -6.75 -11.96 14.76
CA LEU A 23 -6.18 -13.05 13.97
C LEU A 23 -4.75 -13.42 14.40
N GLY A 24 -4.20 -12.78 15.43
CA GLY A 24 -2.86 -13.08 15.94
C GLY A 24 -1.73 -12.52 15.08
N ALA A 25 -2.02 -11.50 14.26
CA ALA A 25 -0.99 -10.84 13.46
C ALA A 25 0.11 -10.23 14.34
N ARG A 26 1.35 -10.37 13.90
CA ARG A 26 2.46 -9.59 14.44
C ARG A 26 2.36 -8.17 13.88
N MET A 27 1.94 -7.22 14.70
CA MET A 27 1.82 -5.81 14.31
C MET A 27 3.15 -5.08 14.42
N VAL A 28 3.46 -4.22 13.46
CA VAL A 28 4.66 -3.37 13.45
C VAL A 28 4.32 -1.96 13.01
N ASN A 29 5.12 -0.98 13.44
CA ASN A 29 5.11 0.37 12.87
C ASN A 29 5.85 0.36 11.52
N PHE A 30 5.09 0.45 10.44
CA PHE A 30 5.58 0.55 9.07
C PHE A 30 5.26 1.94 8.52
N ALA A 31 6.30 2.78 8.37
CA ALA A 31 6.18 4.15 7.86
C ALA A 31 5.09 4.99 8.56
N GLY A 32 4.94 4.83 9.88
CA GLY A 32 3.95 5.55 10.68
C GLY A 32 2.58 4.86 10.77
N TRP A 33 2.37 3.71 10.12
CA TRP A 33 1.14 2.91 10.20
C TRP A 33 1.35 1.60 10.96
N LEU A 34 0.33 1.16 11.70
CA LEU A 34 0.34 -0.14 12.37
C LEU A 34 -0.16 -1.22 11.41
N MET A 35 0.76 -1.99 10.87
CA MET A 35 0.51 -2.98 9.82
C MET A 35 0.83 -4.41 10.29
N PRO A 36 0.10 -5.44 9.80
CA PRO A 36 0.40 -6.83 10.07
C PRO A 36 1.60 -7.30 9.22
N VAL A 37 2.74 -7.64 9.85
CA VAL A 37 3.93 -8.10 9.11
C VAL A 37 3.89 -9.60 8.78
N GLN A 38 3.24 -10.40 9.63
CA GLN A 38 3.01 -11.84 9.42
C GLN A 38 1.95 -12.33 10.42
N TYR A 39 1.32 -13.47 10.12
CA TYR A 39 0.36 -14.18 10.97
C TYR A 39 0.90 -15.53 11.45
N GLU A 40 1.52 -16.31 10.55
CA GLU A 40 2.07 -17.63 10.87
C GLU A 40 3.57 -17.69 10.58
N SER A 41 3.96 -17.45 9.34
CA SER A 41 5.36 -17.48 8.90
C SER A 41 5.47 -16.82 7.54
N ILE A 42 6.49 -15.98 7.36
CA ILE A 42 6.76 -15.30 6.08
C ILE A 42 6.87 -16.31 4.93
N LEU A 43 7.56 -17.44 5.14
CA LEU A 43 7.74 -18.46 4.10
C LEU A 43 6.43 -19.13 3.73
N LYS A 44 5.61 -19.47 4.73
CA LYS A 44 4.33 -20.15 4.51
C LYS A 44 3.30 -19.21 3.86
N GLU A 45 3.24 -17.95 4.28
CA GLU A 45 2.39 -16.94 3.67
C GLU A 45 2.81 -16.65 2.23
N HIS A 46 4.12 -16.56 1.96
CA HIS A 46 4.64 -16.46 0.60
C HIS A 46 4.22 -17.64 -0.27
N GLU A 47 4.44 -18.88 0.20
CA GLU A 47 4.04 -20.09 -0.51
C GLU A 47 2.53 -20.13 -0.76
N THR A 48 1.72 -19.73 0.22
CA THR A 48 0.26 -19.68 0.11
C THR A 48 -0.19 -18.70 -0.98
N VAL A 49 0.43 -17.52 -1.07
CA VAL A 49 0.14 -16.55 -2.15
C VAL A 49 0.54 -17.10 -3.52
N ARG A 50 1.66 -17.82 -3.60
CA ARG A 50 2.16 -18.38 -4.86
C ARG A 50 1.36 -19.57 -5.37
N THR A 51 0.80 -20.36 -4.47
CA THR A 51 0.17 -21.65 -4.80
C THR A 51 -1.35 -21.63 -4.66
N LEU A 52 -1.91 -20.69 -3.89
CA LEU A 52 -3.32 -20.55 -3.59
C LEU A 52 -3.77 -19.08 -3.73
N ALA A 53 -4.04 -18.40 -2.62
CA ALA A 53 -4.48 -17.01 -2.58
C ALA A 53 -3.99 -16.35 -1.29
N GLY A 54 -3.76 -15.04 -1.34
CA GLY A 54 -3.46 -14.23 -0.16
C GLY A 54 -4.38 -13.02 -0.07
N VAL A 55 -4.62 -12.56 1.16
CA VAL A 55 -5.39 -11.35 1.46
C VAL A 55 -4.46 -10.40 2.19
N PHE A 56 -4.35 -9.17 1.67
CA PHE A 56 -3.49 -8.13 2.21
C PHE A 56 -4.31 -6.90 2.56
N ASP A 57 -4.03 -6.30 3.71
CA ASP A 57 -4.53 -4.97 4.05
C ASP A 57 -3.58 -3.91 3.46
N ILE A 58 -4.05 -3.23 2.42
CA ILE A 58 -3.33 -2.13 1.76
C ILE A 58 -3.95 -0.77 2.07
N SER A 59 -4.82 -0.68 3.08
CA SER A 59 -5.59 0.54 3.40
C SER A 59 -4.73 1.72 3.86
N HIS A 60 -3.43 1.51 4.08
CA HIS A 60 -2.46 2.58 4.37
C HIS A 60 -2.02 3.33 3.10
N MET A 61 -2.28 2.79 1.90
CA MET A 61 -1.99 3.45 0.63
C MET A 61 -2.97 4.62 0.40
N GLY A 62 -2.43 5.77 0.01
CA GLY A 62 -3.25 6.93 -0.33
C GLY A 62 -3.97 6.74 -1.67
N GLU A 63 -5.26 7.07 -1.69
CA GLU A 63 -6.08 7.09 -2.90
C GLU A 63 -6.52 8.53 -3.19
N PHE A 64 -6.34 8.97 -4.43
CA PHE A 64 -6.70 10.31 -4.87
C PHE A 64 -7.60 10.21 -6.10
N ILE A 65 -8.74 10.90 -6.05
CA ILE A 65 -9.69 10.98 -7.17
C ILE A 65 -9.59 12.39 -7.76
N PHE A 66 -9.37 12.45 -9.08
CA PHE A 66 -9.27 13.70 -9.83
C PHE A 66 -10.44 13.82 -10.79
N GLU A 67 -11.18 14.93 -10.72
CA GLU A 67 -12.35 15.21 -11.55
C GLU A 67 -12.26 16.62 -12.14
N GLY A 68 -12.71 16.79 -13.39
CA GLY A 68 -12.71 18.07 -14.09
C GLY A 68 -12.19 17.98 -15.53
N PRO A 69 -12.32 19.06 -16.31
CA PRO A 69 -11.94 19.08 -17.73
C PRO A 69 -10.43 18.93 -17.94
N ASP A 70 -9.61 19.39 -16.98
CA ASP A 70 -8.15 19.47 -17.12
C ASP A 70 -7.39 18.33 -16.42
N VAL A 71 -8.09 17.28 -15.97
CA VAL A 71 -7.47 16.15 -15.26
C VAL A 71 -6.37 15.48 -16.10
N ILE A 72 -6.62 15.24 -17.39
CA ILE A 72 -5.63 14.59 -18.25
C ILE A 72 -4.39 15.48 -18.46
N PRO A 73 -4.50 16.76 -18.87
CA PRO A 73 -3.35 17.66 -18.92
C PRO A 73 -2.57 17.76 -17.60
N PHE A 74 -3.28 17.85 -16.47
CA PHE A 74 -2.68 17.96 -15.14
C PHE A 74 -1.89 16.69 -14.76
N LEU A 75 -2.51 15.52 -14.88
CA LEU A 75 -1.84 14.26 -14.57
C LEU A 75 -0.71 13.96 -15.57
N GLN A 76 -0.84 14.40 -16.83
CA GLN A 76 0.22 14.26 -17.83
C GLN A 76 1.46 15.09 -17.48
N TYR A 77 1.28 16.23 -16.81
CA TYR A 77 2.38 17.05 -16.30
C TYR A 77 3.07 16.38 -15.09
N LEU A 78 2.32 15.70 -14.22
CA LEU A 78 2.86 15.05 -13.02
C LEU A 78 3.54 13.69 -13.31
N MET A 79 3.04 12.95 -14.28
CA MET A 79 3.43 11.56 -14.51
C MET A 79 4.32 11.42 -15.74
N VAL A 80 5.31 10.52 -15.67
CA VAL A 80 6.28 10.30 -16.76
C VAL A 80 5.70 9.55 -17.96
N ASN A 81 4.65 8.74 -17.76
CA ASN A 81 4.04 7.96 -18.84
C ASN A 81 3.00 8.78 -19.63
N ASP A 82 2.80 8.42 -20.90
CA ASP A 82 1.74 9.01 -21.73
C ASP A 82 0.37 8.45 -21.32
N LEU A 83 -0.45 9.30 -20.71
CA LEU A 83 -1.81 8.99 -20.28
C LEU A 83 -2.79 8.84 -21.45
N LYS A 84 -2.46 9.32 -22.66
CA LYS A 84 -3.30 9.07 -23.84
C LYS A 84 -3.36 7.60 -24.22
N LEU A 85 -2.38 6.81 -23.77
CA LEU A 85 -2.33 5.36 -23.96
C LEU A 85 -3.11 4.59 -22.88
N LEU A 86 -3.60 5.27 -21.83
CA LEU A 86 -4.37 4.64 -20.77
C LEU A 86 -5.83 4.49 -21.20
N GLU A 87 -6.26 3.25 -21.40
CA GLU A 87 -7.65 2.93 -21.72
C GLU A 87 -8.54 2.88 -20.46
N LYS A 88 -9.84 3.10 -20.66
CA LYS A 88 -10.83 2.99 -19.60
C LYS A 88 -10.78 1.60 -18.93
N SER A 89 -10.88 1.58 -17.61
CA SER A 89 -10.81 0.36 -16.78
C SER A 89 -9.48 -0.39 -16.82
N LYS A 90 -8.41 0.26 -17.30
CA LYS A 90 -7.03 -0.21 -17.16
C LYS A 90 -6.30 0.62 -16.10
N GLY A 91 -5.20 0.08 -15.60
CA GLY A 91 -4.26 0.79 -14.73
C GLY A 91 -2.90 0.89 -15.41
N GLN A 92 -2.16 1.96 -15.11
CA GLN A 92 -0.80 2.16 -15.57
C GLN A 92 0.06 2.58 -14.37
N TYR A 93 1.12 1.82 -14.10
CA TYR A 93 2.11 2.21 -13.10
C TYR A 93 3.02 3.29 -13.68
N SER A 94 3.24 4.37 -12.94
CA SER A 94 4.07 5.49 -13.38
C SER A 94 4.79 6.10 -12.17
N CYS A 95 5.90 6.77 -12.45
CA CYS A 95 6.61 7.58 -11.47
C CYS A 95 6.09 9.03 -11.51
N MET A 96 6.26 9.72 -10.38
CA MET A 96 6.19 11.18 -10.27
C MET A 96 7.58 11.64 -9.84
N CYS A 97 8.23 12.44 -10.70
CA CYS A 97 9.60 12.90 -10.49
C CYS A 97 9.61 14.36 -10.03
N TYR A 98 10.70 14.77 -9.39
CA TYR A 98 10.98 16.17 -9.14
C TYR A 98 11.36 16.90 -10.45
N GLU A 99 11.47 18.23 -10.40
CA GLU A 99 11.79 19.06 -11.57
C GLU A 99 13.13 18.69 -12.24
N ASN A 100 14.08 18.13 -11.48
CA ASN A 100 15.38 17.67 -11.99
C ASN A 100 15.35 16.22 -12.53
N GLY A 101 14.18 15.58 -12.55
CA GLY A 101 13.99 14.21 -13.01
C GLY A 101 14.42 13.11 -12.02
N LEU A 102 14.83 13.48 -10.80
CA LEU A 102 15.04 12.52 -9.70
C LEU A 102 13.72 12.08 -9.07
#